data_AF-A0A956CQM6-F1
#
_entry.id   AF-A0A956CQM6-F1
#
_cell.length_a   1.000
_cell.length_b   1.000
_cell.length_c   1.000
_cell.angle_alpha   90.00
_cell.angle_beta   90.00
_cell.angle_gamma   90.00
#
_symmetry.space_group_name_H-M   'P 1'
#
loop_
_entity.id
_entity.type
_entity.pdbx_description
1 polymer ?
#
loop_
_entity_poly.entity_id
_entity_poly.type
_entity_poly.pdbx_seq_one_letter_code
_entity_poly.pdbx_strand_id
1 'polypeptide(L)' 'LETGELTEFDTSDKRVREAFHSRFAKERARREQLFQRMRIDHMAIRTDQDYVRPIAELFRRRESRMRGYR' A
#
# COMPACT_ATOMS: atom_id res chain seq x y z
N LEU A 1 -21.26 7.21 5.16
CA LEU A 1 -21.95 7.82 6.33
C LEU A 1 -21.07 7.53 7.53
N GLU A 2 -20.67 8.58 8.24
CA GLU A 2 -20.06 8.46 9.56
C GLU A 2 -21.20 8.25 10.56
N THR A 3 -21.14 7.20 11.39
CA THR A 3 -22.27 6.80 12.26
C THR A 3 -22.38 7.66 13.53
N GLY A 4 -21.35 8.43 13.87
CA GLY A 4 -21.29 9.24 15.10
C GLY A 4 -21.10 8.43 16.38
N GLU A 5 -20.98 7.10 16.28
CA GLU A 5 -20.76 6.22 17.42
C GLU A 5 -19.29 6.27 17.86
N LEU A 6 -19.09 6.47 19.17
CA LEU A 6 -17.76 6.41 19.79
C LEU A 6 -17.48 4.98 20.23
N THR A 7 -16.30 4.48 19.89
CA THR A 7 -15.82 3.17 20.34
C THR A 7 -14.41 3.33 20.86
N GLU A 8 -14.12 2.71 22.00
CA GLU A 8 -12.77 2.65 22.54
C GLU A 8 -11.93 1.65 21.76
N PHE A 9 -10.72 2.06 21.39
CA PHE A 9 -9.78 1.23 20.64
C PHE A 9 -8.43 1.19 21.36
N ASP A 10 -8.16 0.09 22.05
CA ASP A 10 -6.90 -0.11 22.74
C ASP A 10 -5.78 -0.50 21.77
N THR A 11 -4.90 0.45 21.46
CA THR A 11 -3.72 0.24 20.61
C THR A 11 -2.55 -0.45 21.33
N SER A 12 -2.63 -0.56 22.66
CA SER A 12 -1.62 -1.21 23.51
C SER A 12 -1.81 -2.73 23.61
N ASP A 13 -3.00 -3.25 23.31
CA ASP A 13 -3.23 -4.70 23.23
C ASP A 13 -2.53 -5.30 21.99
N LYS A 14 -1.68 -6.28 22.23
CA LYS A 14 -0.99 -7.06 21.19
C LYS A 14 -1.96 -7.74 20.23
N ARG A 15 -3.08 -8.28 20.71
CA ARG A 15 -4.07 -8.97 19.88
C ARG A 15 -4.73 -8.01 18.90
N VAL A 16 -5.03 -6.79 19.35
CA VAL A 16 -5.59 -5.72 18.51
C VAL A 16 -4.60 -5.33 17.42
N ARG A 17 -3.31 -5.13 17.77
CA ARG A 17 -2.27 -4.82 16.78
C ARG A 17 -2.08 -5.93 15.75
N GLU A 18 -2.08 -7.19 16.16
CA GLU A 18 -1.95 -8.34 15.26
C GLU A 18 -3.14 -8.47 14.31
N ALA A 19 -4.37 -8.31 14.83
CA ALA A 19 -5.58 -8.33 14.03
C ALA A 19 -5.59 -7.19 13.00
N PHE A 20 -5.21 -5.98 13.42
CA PHE A 20 -5.09 -4.83 12.53
C PHE A 20 -4.04 -5.05 11.44
N HIS A 21 -2.85 -5.53 11.81
CA HIS A 21 -1.78 -5.83 10.85
C HIS A 21 -2.19 -6.89 9.83
N SER A 22 -2.82 -7.98 10.29
CA SER A 22 -3.32 -9.06 9.43
C SER A 22 -4.38 -8.56 8.44
N ARG A 23 -5.35 -7.75 8.92
CA ARG A 23 -6.35 -7.13 8.07
C ARG A 23 -5.71 -6.19 7.05
N PHE A 24 -4.80 -5.31 7.47
CA PHE A 24 -4.15 -4.36 6.58
C PHE A 24 -3.31 -5.07 5.50
N ALA A 25 -2.56 -6.12 5.87
CA ALA A 25 -1.77 -6.93 4.95
C ALA A 25 -2.66 -7.59 3.88
N LYS A 26 -3.81 -8.16 4.27
CA LYS A 26 -4.79 -8.74 3.33
C LYS A 26 -5.34 -7.69 2.35
N GLU A 27 -5.77 -6.54 2.87
CA GLU A 27 -6.29 -5.45 2.03
C GLU A 27 -5.22 -4.87 1.10
N ARG A 28 -3.97 -4.80 1.55
CA ARG A 28 -2.84 -4.40 0.71
C ARG A 28 -2.59 -5.40 -0.41
N ALA A 29 -2.48 -6.69 -0.09
CA ALA A 29 -2.25 -7.73 -1.09
C ALA A 29 -3.37 -7.76 -2.15
N ARG A 30 -4.63 -7.62 -1.72
CA ARG A 30 -5.79 -7.52 -2.62
C ARG A 30 -5.67 -6.34 -3.60
N ARG A 31 -5.28 -5.16 -3.11
CA ARG A 31 -5.07 -3.96 -3.95
C ARG A 31 -3.92 -4.13 -4.93
N GLU A 32 -2.79 -4.68 -4.48
CA GLU A 32 -1.63 -4.95 -5.34
C GLU A 32 -1.98 -5.93 -6.47
N GLN A 33 -2.70 -7.02 -6.16
CA GLN A 33 -3.19 -7.97 -7.16
C GLN A 33 -4.14 -7.30 -8.17
N LEU A 34 -5.04 -6.44 -7.70
CA LEU A 34 -5.94 -5.69 -8.58
C LEU A 34 -5.17 -4.79 -9.55
N PHE A 35 -4.19 -4.02 -9.06
CA PHE A 35 -3.37 -3.16 -9.91
C PHE A 35 -2.57 -3.96 -10.95
N GLN A 36 -1.99 -5.10 -10.55
CA GLN A 36 -1.28 -6.00 -11.47
C GLN A 36 -2.18 -6.51 -12.58
N ARG A 37 -3.41 -6.95 -12.25
CA ARG A 37 -4.39 -7.41 -13.25
C ARG A 37 -4.78 -6.32 -14.24
N MET A 38 -4.85 -5.07 -13.77
CA MET A 38 -5.14 -3.90 -14.62
C MET A 38 -3.90 -3.33 -15.31
N ARG A 39 -2.72 -3.94 -15.14
CA ARG A 39 -1.42 -3.44 -15.65
C ARG A 39 -1.12 -2.01 -15.20
N ILE A 40 -1.60 -1.63 -14.00
CA ILE A 40 -1.33 -0.33 -13.39
C ILE A 40 -0.04 -0.43 -12.57
N ASP A 41 0.92 0.42 -12.91
CA ASP A 41 2.11 0.63 -12.11
C ASP A 41 1.72 1.25 -10.76
N HIS A 42 2.21 0.66 -9.67
CA HIS A 42 1.91 1.11 -8.32
C HIS A 42 3.15 1.01 -7.42
N MET A 43 3.14 1.77 -6.33
CA MET A 43 4.17 1.75 -5.31
C MET A 43 3.54 2.01 -3.94
N ALA A 44 4.13 1.45 -2.89
CA ALA A 44 3.78 1.77 -1.51
C ALA A 44 4.71 2.89 -1.00
N ILE A 45 4.13 3.93 -0.42
CA ILE A 45 4.89 5.01 0.23
C ILE A 45 4.75 4.83 1.75
N ARG A 46 5.89 4.84 2.43
CA ARG A 46 5.96 4.89 3.89
C ARG A 46 6.04 6.35 4.32
N THR A 47 5.17 6.75 5.23
CA THR A 47 5.10 8.13 5.72
C THR A 47 6.26 8.49 6.64
N ASP A 48 6.95 7.50 7.19
CA ASP A 48 8.12 7.64 8.04
C ASP A 48 9.44 7.55 7.27
N GLN A 49 9.39 7.54 5.94
CA GLN A 49 10.57 7.41 5.07
C GLN A 49 10.55 8.45 3.95
N ASP A 50 11.72 8.76 3.42
CA ASP A 50 11.87 9.59 2.23
C ASP A 50 11.16 8.95 1.03
N TYR A 51 10.18 9.68 0.48
CA TYR A 51 9.33 9.26 -0.63
C TYR A 51 9.94 9.54 -2.00
N VAL A 52 11.00 10.35 -2.12
CA VAL A 52 11.62 10.72 -3.41
C VAL A 52 12.22 9.49 -4.09
N ARG A 53 12.99 8.70 -3.35
CA ARG A 53 13.64 7.47 -3.84
C ARG A 53 12.65 6.46 -4.46
N PRO A 54 11.59 6.05 -3.77
CA PRO A 54 10.67 5.05 -4.32
C PRO A 54 9.87 5.60 -5.51
N ILE A 55 9.61 6.91 -5.58
CA ILE A 55 9.01 7.54 -6.78
C ILE A 55 9.96 7.44 -7.98
N ALA A 56 11.23 7.79 -7.79
CA ALA A 56 12.23 7.69 -8.85
C ALA A 56 12.41 6.24 -9.35
N GLU A 57 12.32 5.25 -8.47
CA GLU A 57 12.34 3.83 -8.84
C GLU A 57 11.14 3.41 -9.70
N LEU A 58 9.94 3.90 -9.38
CA LEU A 58 8.73 3.63 -10.16
C LEU A 58 8.91 4.10 -11.61
N PHE A 59 9.37 5.34 -11.81
CA PHE A 59 9.59 5.89 -13.14
C PHE A 59 10.72 5.19 -13.90
N ARG A 60 11.84 4.85 -13.25
CA ARG A 60 12.91 4.05 -13.88
C ARG A 60 12.42 2.70 -14.39
N ARG A 61 11.58 1.99 -13.62
CA ARG A 61 10.97 0.72 -14.03
C ARG A 61 10.00 0.90 -15.19
N ARG A 62 9.28 2.02 -15.23
CA ARG A 62 8.38 2.35 -16.34
C ARG A 62 9.14 2.63 -17.63
N GLU A 63 10.22 3.41 -17.55
CA GLU A 63 11.10 3.69 -18.70
C GLU A 63 11.75 2.43 -19.27
N SER A 64 12.23 1.51 -18.42
CA SER A 64 12.87 0.28 -18.90
C SER A 64 11.91 -0.61 -19.70
N ARG A 65 10.64 -0.71 -19.27
CA ARG A 65 9.60 -1.43 -20.01
C ARG A 65 9.27 -0.77 -21.36
N MET A 66 9.26 0.56 -21.41
CA MET A 66 9.01 1.30 -22.67
C MET A 66 10.17 1.15 -23.65
N ARG A 67 11.41 1.14 -23.17
CA ARG A 67 12.60 0.93 -24.01
C ARG A 67 12.65 -0.46 -24.63
N GLY A 68 12.17 -1.50 -23.94
CA GLY A 68 12.08 -2.86 -24.48
C GLY A 68 10.96 -3.06 -25.52
N TYR A 69 10.13 -2.04 -25.78
CA TYR A 69 9.08 -2.06 -26.79
C TYR A 69 9.49 -1.37 -28.11
N ARG A 70 10.69 -0.76 -28.15
CA ARG A 70 11.29 -0.17 -29.36
C ARG A 70 12.13 -1.20 -30.11
#